data_AF-A0A9X6UC30-F1
#
_entry.id   AF-A0A9X6UC30-F1
#
_cell.length_a   1.000
_cell.length_b   1.000
_cell.length_c   1.000
_cell.angle_alpha   90.00
_cell.angle_beta   90.00
_cell.angle_gamma   90.00
#
_symmetry.space_group_name_H-M   'P 1'
#
loop_
_entity.id
_entity.type
_entity.pdbx_description
1 polymer ?
#
loop_
_entity_poly.entity_id
_entity_poly.type
_entity_poly.pdbx_seq_one_letter_code
_entity_poly.pdbx_strand_id
1 'polypeptide(L)'
;MVEMLKINYEESVRVHKENLRRIEKKMCYNNVFNVMSYVDDKFHSGEWRVAYGYWTAIDGIMARHCYIVDKDNRVIDPTAPFSTTKDIRNVDYLTFKIFEDADEYLELLWEHDREPALYKAFLEEEKKAHEHAMKNNLILIQ
;
A
#
# COMPACT_ATOMS: atom_id res chain seq x y z
N MET A 1 6.50 -1.81 -12.65
CA MET A 1 5.70 -3.01 -12.96
C MET A 1 4.26 -2.68 -12.58
N VAL A 2 3.24 -3.24 -13.22
CA VAL A 2 1.84 -3.09 -12.76
C VAL A 2 1.26 -4.48 -12.57
N GLU A 3 0.85 -4.81 -11.36
CA GLU A 3 0.38 -6.15 -11.00
C GLU A 3 -0.80 -6.11 -10.03
N MET A 4 -1.58 -7.19 -10.01
CA MET A 4 -2.73 -7.34 -9.12
C MET A 4 -2.37 -8.26 -7.96
N LEU A 5 -2.41 -7.72 -6.74
CA LEU A 5 -2.14 -8.47 -5.52
C LEU A 5 -3.40 -8.66 -4.69
N LYS A 6 -3.40 -9.70 -3.86
CA LYS A 6 -4.48 -10.04 -2.92
C LYS A 6 -4.05 -9.78 -1.49
N ILE A 7 -5.01 -9.34 -0.68
CA ILE A 7 -4.79 -9.09 0.74
C ILE A 7 -4.58 -10.38 1.53
N ASN A 8 -3.67 -10.33 2.49
CA ASN A 8 -3.61 -11.20 3.66
C ASN A 8 -4.35 -10.49 4.80
N TYR A 9 -5.67 -10.69 4.87
CA TYR A 9 -6.53 -9.92 5.77
C TYR A 9 -6.27 -10.25 7.23
N GLU A 10 -6.01 -11.52 7.54
CA GLU A 10 -5.68 -11.97 8.90
C GLU A 10 -4.43 -11.25 9.43
N GLU A 11 -3.40 -11.15 8.60
CA GLU A 11 -2.16 -10.46 8.96
C GLU A 11 -2.36 -8.95 9.05
N SER A 12 -3.15 -8.37 8.14
CA SER A 12 -3.56 -6.97 8.19
C SER A 12 -4.25 -6.62 9.53
N VAL A 13 -5.13 -7.50 10.02
CA VAL A 13 -5.78 -7.35 11.33
C VAL A 13 -4.79 -7.48 12.48
N ARG A 14 -3.82 -8.40 12.39
CA ARG A 14 -2.77 -8.57 13.41
C ARG A 14 -1.92 -7.31 13.53
N VAL A 15 -1.38 -6.82 12.41
CA VAL A 15 -0.57 -5.60 12.33
C VAL A 15 -1.34 -4.39 12.84
N HIS A 16 -2.63 -4.28 12.46
CA HIS A 16 -3.50 -3.23 12.95
C HIS A 16 -3.61 -3.21 14.47
N LYS A 17 -3.88 -4.37 15.09
CA LYS A 17 -4.04 -4.48 16.55
C LYS A 17 -2.75 -4.17 17.30
N GLU A 18 -1.61 -4.65 16.80
CA GLU A 18 -0.30 -4.41 17.41
C GLU A 18 0.12 -2.93 17.34
N ASN A 19 -0.39 -2.20 16.34
CA ASN A 19 -0.06 -0.79 16.09
C ASN A 19 -1.24 0.16 16.33
N LEU A 20 -2.28 -0.27 17.05
CA LEU A 20 -3.56 0.45 17.15
C LEU A 20 -3.43 1.91 17.61
N ARG A 21 -2.46 2.20 18.50
CA ARG A 21 -2.20 3.57 19.01
C ARG A 21 -1.56 4.51 18.00
N ARG A 22 -1.12 4.00 16.84
CA ARG A 22 -0.35 4.70 15.82
C ARG A 22 -1.01 4.66 14.44
N ILE A 23 -2.15 3.97 14.34
CA ILE A 23 -2.90 3.82 13.11
C ILE A 23 -4.11 4.73 13.17
N GLU A 24 -4.17 5.67 12.23
CA GLU A 24 -5.23 6.66 12.12
C GLU A 24 -6.06 6.44 10.86
N LYS A 25 -7.38 6.65 10.96
CA LYS A 25 -8.27 6.49 9.81
C LYS A 25 -7.92 7.54 8.74
N LYS A 26 -7.92 7.14 7.46
CA LYS A 26 -7.57 7.97 6.28
C LYS A 26 -6.10 8.40 6.17
N MET A 27 -5.21 7.89 7.02
CA MET A 27 -3.78 8.22 7.01
C MET A 27 -2.92 7.06 6.48
N CYS A 28 -3.33 6.41 5.37
CA CYS A 28 -2.72 5.14 4.92
C CYS A 28 -1.19 5.23 4.72
N TYR A 29 -0.70 6.29 4.08
CA TYR A 29 0.73 6.52 3.89
C TYR A 29 1.49 6.65 5.22
N ASN A 30 0.97 7.48 6.14
CA ASN A 30 1.57 7.65 7.45
C ASN A 30 1.48 6.37 8.30
N ASN A 31 0.40 5.60 8.16
CA ASN A 31 0.23 4.36 8.91
C ASN A 31 1.27 3.31 8.51
N VAL A 32 1.58 3.18 7.21
CA VAL A 32 2.64 2.27 6.76
C VAL A 32 4.01 2.74 7.26
N PHE A 33 4.30 4.04 7.16
CA PHE A 33 5.53 4.60 7.72
C PHE A 33 5.65 4.36 9.23
N ASN A 34 4.56 4.53 9.99
CA ASN A 34 4.51 4.30 11.43
C ASN A 34 4.72 2.82 11.78
N VAL A 35 4.14 1.90 11.00
CA VAL A 35 4.35 0.45 11.18
C VAL A 35 5.81 0.09 10.91
N MET A 36 6.38 0.59 9.81
CA MET A 36 7.79 0.38 9.46
C MET A 36 8.71 0.84 10.57
N SER A 37 8.50 2.05 11.10
CA SER A 37 9.31 2.63 12.17
C SER A 37 9.27 1.82 13.49
N TYR A 38 8.30 0.92 13.67
CA TYR A 38 8.12 0.13 14.89
C TYR A 38 8.46 -1.36 14.70
N VAL A 39 8.30 -1.89 13.49
CA VAL A 39 8.56 -3.29 13.13
C VAL A 39 9.73 -3.36 12.14
N ASP A 40 10.78 -2.60 12.45
CA ASP A 40 11.89 -2.28 11.56
C ASP A 40 12.64 -3.52 11.03
N ASP A 41 12.82 -4.53 11.89
CA ASP A 41 13.52 -5.78 11.57
C ASP A 41 12.89 -6.54 10.38
N LYS A 42 11.56 -6.47 10.21
CA LYS A 42 10.87 -7.17 9.10
C LYS A 42 11.10 -6.48 7.77
N PHE A 43 11.30 -5.16 7.77
CA PHE A 43 11.57 -4.40 6.56
C PHE A 43 13.03 -4.53 6.15
N HIS A 44 13.96 -4.40 7.10
CA HIS A 44 15.40 -4.57 6.84
C HIS A 44 15.78 -5.99 6.42
N SER A 45 15.06 -7.01 6.89
CA SER A 45 15.27 -8.40 6.44
C SER A 45 14.64 -8.71 5.07
N GLY A 46 13.89 -7.78 4.48
CA GLY A 46 13.15 -7.98 3.23
C GLY A 46 11.93 -8.90 3.37
N GLU A 47 11.56 -9.30 4.59
CA GLU A 47 10.34 -10.07 4.82
C GLU A 47 9.11 -9.26 4.42
N TRP A 48 9.12 -7.97 4.76
CA TRP A 48 8.10 -6.98 4.43
C TRP A 48 8.69 -5.86 3.60
N ARG A 49 7.93 -5.38 2.63
CA ARG A 49 8.33 -4.29 1.74
C ARG A 49 7.21 -3.26 1.67
N VAL A 50 7.57 -1.99 1.58
CA VAL A 50 6.58 -0.93 1.34
C VAL A 50 6.12 -1.01 -0.12
N ALA A 51 4.84 -0.76 -0.36
CA ALA A 51 4.26 -0.76 -1.70
C ALA A 51 3.23 0.35 -1.88
N TYR A 52 3.12 0.80 -3.13
CA TYR A 52 2.18 1.82 -3.58
C TYR A 52 1.36 1.30 -4.75
N GLY A 53 0.09 1.69 -4.74
CA GLY A 53 -0.86 1.28 -5.74
C GLY A 53 -2.24 1.83 -5.50
N TYR A 54 -3.23 1.06 -5.91
CA TYR A 54 -4.64 1.35 -5.72
C TYR A 54 -5.34 0.13 -5.13
N TRP A 55 -6.35 0.35 -4.29
CA TRP A 55 -7.19 -0.73 -3.74
C TRP A 55 -8.63 -0.53 -4.17
N THR A 56 -9.38 -1.62 -4.36
CA THR A 56 -10.81 -1.55 -4.72
C THR A 56 -11.63 -0.96 -3.58
N ALA A 57 -11.97 0.34 -3.70
CA ALA A 57 -12.80 1.04 -2.73
C ALA A 57 -14.28 0.67 -2.92
N ILE A 58 -14.73 0.63 -4.18
CA ILE A 58 -16.06 0.24 -4.64
C ILE A 58 -15.86 -0.49 -5.98
N ASP A 59 -16.77 -1.38 -6.37
CA ASP A 59 -16.68 -2.11 -7.65
C ASP A 59 -16.36 -1.17 -8.82
N GLY A 60 -15.25 -1.45 -9.51
CA GLY A 60 -14.75 -0.67 -10.65
C GLY A 60 -14.02 0.63 -10.30
N ILE A 61 -13.99 1.06 -9.02
CA ILE A 61 -13.31 2.27 -8.56
C ILE A 61 -12.23 1.92 -7.55
N MET A 62 -10.99 2.25 -7.87
CA MET A 62 -9.85 2.01 -7.01
C MET A 62 -9.25 3.33 -6.51
N ALA A 63 -9.03 3.41 -5.20
CA ALA A 63 -8.43 4.58 -4.57
C ALA A 63 -6.93 4.36 -4.33
N ARG A 64 -6.14 5.42 -4.49
CA ARG A 64 -4.69 5.37 -4.28
C ARG A 64 -4.37 5.03 -2.83
N HIS A 65 -3.33 4.23 -2.63
CA HIS A 65 -3.01 3.66 -1.33
C HIS A 65 -1.55 3.30 -1.18
N CYS A 66 -1.13 3.22 0.09
CA CYS A 66 0.15 2.66 0.50
C CYS A 66 -0.10 1.53 1.49
N TYR A 67 0.63 0.44 1.34
CA TYR A 67 0.48 -0.80 2.08
C TYR A 67 1.82 -1.54 2.16
N ILE A 68 1.81 -2.67 2.85
CA ILE A 68 2.97 -3.54 2.99
C ILE A 68 2.74 -4.77 2.10
N VAL A 69 3.80 -5.31 1.53
CA VAL A 69 3.78 -6.58 0.79
C VAL A 69 4.73 -7.56 1.48
N ASP A 70 4.24 -8.76 1.80
CA ASP A 70 5.07 -9.81 2.39
C ASP A 70 5.88 -10.57 1.33
N LYS A 71 6.73 -11.50 1.80
CA LYS A 71 7.56 -12.37 0.94
C LYS A 71 6.77 -13.28 0.00
N ASP A 72 5.48 -13.52 0.29
CA ASP A 72 4.59 -14.36 -0.52
C ASP A 72 3.77 -13.50 -1.51
N ASN A 73 4.15 -12.22 -1.68
CA ASN A 73 3.46 -11.21 -2.48
C ASN A 73 1.99 -11.02 -2.10
N ARG A 74 1.68 -11.08 -0.80
CA ARG A 74 0.36 -10.72 -0.29
C ARG A 74 0.38 -9.36 0.39
N VAL A 75 -0.71 -8.63 0.22
CA VAL A 75 -0.85 -7.29 0.80
C VAL A 75 -1.19 -7.38 2.28
N ILE A 76 -0.44 -6.67 3.10
CA ILE A 76 -0.75 -6.37 4.49
C ILE A 76 -1.14 -4.90 4.54
N ASP A 77 -2.43 -4.62 4.74
CA ASP A 77 -2.98 -3.27 4.81
C ASP A 77 -3.44 -2.96 6.24
N PRO A 78 -2.64 -2.22 7.04
CA PRO A 78 -3.00 -1.90 8.42
C PRO A 78 -4.28 -1.08 8.55
N THR A 79 -4.80 -0.52 7.45
CA THR A 79 -6.03 0.27 7.41
C THR A 79 -7.25 -0.52 6.92
N ALA A 80 -7.06 -1.70 6.34
CA ALA A 80 -8.16 -2.56 5.89
C ALA A 80 -9.20 -2.85 6.98
N PRO A 81 -8.85 -2.99 8.28
CA PRO A 81 -9.85 -3.15 9.34
C PRO A 81 -10.80 -1.96 9.53
N PHE A 82 -10.49 -0.78 8.99
CA PHE A 82 -11.41 0.36 8.96
C PHE A 82 -12.36 0.35 7.75
N SER A 83 -12.15 -0.55 6.79
CA SER A 83 -12.92 -0.59 5.56
C SER A 83 -14.36 -1.04 5.82
N THR A 84 -15.28 -0.46 5.06
CA THR A 84 -16.69 -0.86 5.02
C THR A 84 -17.01 -1.73 3.82
N THR A 85 -16.01 -2.11 3.02
CA THR A 85 -16.18 -2.98 1.84
C THR A 85 -16.72 -4.34 2.26
N LYS A 86 -17.85 -4.75 1.66
CA LYS A 86 -18.58 -5.97 2.02
C LYS A 86 -17.73 -7.25 1.95
N ASP A 87 -16.77 -7.29 1.03
CA ASP A 87 -15.89 -8.43 0.82
C ASP A 87 -14.40 -8.04 0.89
N ILE A 88 -14.01 -7.40 2.00
CA ILE A 88 -12.64 -6.92 2.23
C ILE A 88 -11.57 -8.01 2.06
N ARG A 89 -11.91 -9.28 2.25
CA ARG A 89 -10.97 -10.41 2.11
C ARG A 89 -10.60 -10.73 0.67
N ASN A 90 -11.43 -10.33 -0.29
CA ASN A 90 -11.23 -10.57 -1.72
C ASN A 90 -10.87 -9.30 -2.49
N VAL A 91 -10.59 -8.20 -1.80
CA VAL A 91 -10.20 -6.93 -2.41
C VAL A 91 -8.91 -7.09 -3.21
N ASP A 92 -8.92 -6.43 -4.36
CA ASP A 92 -7.84 -6.36 -5.30
C ASP A 92 -6.98 -5.10 -5.07
N TYR A 93 -5.67 -5.27 -5.19
CA TYR A 93 -4.69 -4.20 -5.11
C TYR A 93 -3.91 -4.10 -6.42
N LEU A 94 -4.14 -3.03 -7.19
CA LEU A 94 -3.36 -2.70 -8.39
C LEU A 94 -2.07 -2.02 -7.93
N THR A 95 -0.99 -2.78 -7.86
CA THR A 95 0.32 -2.36 -7.37
C THR A 95 1.17 -1.82 -8.50
N PHE A 96 1.76 -0.62 -8.34
CA PHE A 96 2.67 -0.05 -9.35
C PHE A 96 4.12 0.10 -8.86
N LYS A 97 4.34 0.11 -7.55
CA LYS A 97 5.67 0.16 -6.93
C LYS A 97 5.69 -0.75 -5.71
N ILE A 98 6.72 -1.59 -5.64
CA ILE A 98 7.15 -2.30 -4.44
C ILE A 98 8.62 -1.93 -4.28
N PHE A 99 9.02 -1.51 -3.09
CA PHE A 99 10.41 -1.23 -2.78
C PHE A 99 11.16 -2.54 -2.53
N GLU A 100 12.44 -2.59 -2.89
CA GLU A 100 13.29 -3.74 -2.65
C GLU A 100 13.53 -3.92 -1.14
N ASP A 101 13.78 -2.82 -0.44
CA ASP A 101 14.03 -2.76 1.00
C ASP A 101 13.56 -1.44 1.63
N ALA A 102 13.83 -1.28 2.93
CA ALA A 102 13.49 -0.08 3.69
C ALA A 102 14.34 1.14 3.29
N ASP A 103 15.61 0.92 2.92
CA ASP A 103 16.55 1.98 2.62
C ASP A 103 16.15 2.70 1.32
N GLU A 104 15.80 1.95 0.27
CA GLU A 104 15.30 2.52 -1.00
C GLU A 104 14.06 3.41 -0.76
N TYR A 105 13.16 2.98 0.13
CA TYR A 105 11.99 3.75 0.49
C TYR A 105 12.34 5.03 1.26
N LEU A 106 13.22 4.92 2.25
CA LEU A 106 13.65 6.04 3.09
C LEU A 106 14.43 7.09 2.29
N GLU A 107 15.29 6.66 1.37
CA GLU A 107 16.01 7.54 0.44
C GLU A 107 15.04 8.35 -0.41
N LEU A 108 14.04 7.69 -1.02
CA LEU A 108 13.05 8.38 -1.85
C LEU A 108 12.20 9.37 -1.04
N LEU A 109 11.84 9.02 0.21
CA LEU A 109 11.18 9.98 1.11
C LEU A 109 12.07 11.20 1.37
N TRP A 110 13.38 11.00 1.55
CA TRP A 110 14.32 12.08 1.82
C TRP A 110 14.45 13.04 0.64
N GLU A 111 14.44 12.53 -0.59
CA GLU A 111 14.48 13.31 -1.82
C GLU A 111 13.18 14.11 -2.08
N HIS A 112 12.07 13.67 -1.49
CA HIS A 112 10.73 14.23 -1.71
C HIS A 112 10.14 14.86 -0.44
N ASP A 113 10.91 15.70 0.25
CA ASP A 113 10.48 16.52 1.39
C ASP A 113 9.84 15.73 2.54
N ARG A 114 10.15 14.43 2.64
CA ARG A 114 9.57 13.48 3.60
C ARG A 114 8.05 13.34 3.48
N GLU A 115 7.48 13.63 2.30
CA GLU A 115 6.06 13.46 2.03
C GLU A 115 5.72 11.98 1.76
N PRO A 116 5.02 11.26 2.67
CA PRO A 116 4.80 9.82 2.50
C PRO A 116 3.87 9.46 1.35
N ALA A 117 3.13 10.43 0.80
CA ALA A 117 2.30 10.18 -0.37
C ALA A 117 3.13 10.03 -1.66
N LEU A 118 4.32 10.65 -1.75
CA LEU A 118 5.22 10.53 -2.89
C LEU A 118 4.57 10.79 -4.26
N TYR A 119 3.57 11.68 -4.34
CA TYR A 119 2.83 11.96 -5.58
C TYR A 119 3.74 12.38 -6.74
N LYS A 120 4.71 13.24 -6.46
CA LYS A 120 5.65 13.75 -7.47
C LYS A 120 6.61 12.66 -7.97
N ALA A 121 6.95 11.69 -7.12
CA ALA A 121 7.88 10.63 -7.45
C ALA A 121 7.28 9.61 -8.42
N PHE A 122 5.96 9.39 -8.37
CA PHE A 122 5.29 8.28 -9.05
C PHE A 122 4.44 8.66 -10.27
N LEU A 123 4.66 9.85 -10.85
CA LEU A 123 3.85 10.31 -11.98
C LEU A 123 3.87 9.34 -13.18
N GLU A 124 5.03 8.76 -13.50
CA GLU A 124 5.17 7.84 -14.63
C GLU A 124 4.62 6.44 -14.34
N GLU A 125 4.81 5.94 -13.12
CA GLU A 125 4.24 4.68 -12.64
C GLU A 125 2.71 4.76 -12.61
N GLU A 126 2.16 5.86 -12.11
CA GLU A 126 0.72 6.09 -12.06
C GLU A 126 0.12 6.22 -13.46
N LYS A 127 0.83 6.86 -14.40
CA LYS A 127 0.39 6.89 -15.80
C LYS A 127 0.24 5.48 -16.38
N LYS A 128 1.22 4.60 -16.14
CA LYS A 128 1.16 3.18 -16.56
C LYS A 128 0.02 2.44 -15.86
N ALA A 129 -0.22 2.71 -14.58
CA ALA A 129 -1.34 2.14 -13.85
C ALA A 129 -2.69 2.59 -14.43
N HIS A 130 -2.84 3.87 -14.80
CA HIS A 130 -4.05 4.38 -15.45
C HIS A 130 -4.28 3.74 -16.83
N GLU A 131 -3.24 3.59 -17.65
CA GLU A 131 -3.34 2.89 -18.94
C GLU A 131 -3.77 1.43 -18.76
N HIS A 132 -3.27 0.75 -17.72
CA HIS A 132 -3.70 -0.60 -17.37
C HIS A 132 -5.16 -0.62 -16.91
N ALA A 133 -5.56 0.29 -16.03
CA ALA A 133 -6.91 0.39 -15.49
C ALA A 133 -7.96 0.65 -16.58
N MET A 134 -7.68 1.56 -17.52
CA MET A 134 -8.57 1.86 -18.66
C MET A 134 -8.84 0.62 -19.52
N LYS A 135 -7.83 -0.22 -19.77
CA LYS A 135 -8.00 -1.46 -20.56
C LYS A 135 -8.86 -2.51 -19.85
N ASN A 136 -8.98 -2.42 -18.53
CA ASN A 136 -9.70 -3.36 -17.68
C ASN A 136 -11.01 -2.77 -17.12
N ASN A 137 -11.48 -1.62 -17.65
CA ASN A 137 -12.68 -0.91 -17.18
C ASN A 137 -12.63 -0.52 -15.69
N LEU A 138 -11.46 -0.14 -15.20
CA LEU A 138 -11.23 0.35 -13.83
C LEU A 138 -11.03 1.86 -13.85
N ILE A 139 -11.54 2.55 -12.83
CA ILE A 139 -11.36 3.97 -12.59
C ILE A 139 -10.40 4.13 -11.41
N LEU A 140 -9.31 4.85 -11.60
CA LEU A 140 -8.35 5.17 -10.54
C LEU A 140 -8.63 6.58 -10.01
N ILE A 141 -8.67 6.74 -8.69
CA ILE A 141 -8.82 8.02 -8.00
C ILE A 141 -7.70 8.19 -6.97
N GLN A 142 -7.36 9.44 -6.67
CA GLN A 142 -6.37 9.81 -5.66
C GLN A 142 -7.05 10.28 -4.37
#